data_AF-A0A1A0J305-F1
#
_entry.id   AF-A0A1A0J305-F1
#
_cell.length_a   1.000
_cell.length_b   1.000
_cell.length_c   1.000
_cell.angle_alpha   90.00
_cell.angle_beta   90.00
_cell.angle_gamma   90.00
#
_symmetry.space_group_name_H-M   'P 1'
#
loop_
_entity.id
_entity.type
_entity.pdbx_description
1 polymer ?
#
loop_
_entity_poly.entity_id
_entity_poly.type
_entity_poly.pdbx_seq_one_letter_code
_entity_poly.pdbx_strand_id
1 'polypeptide(L)' 'MSRDETVEVLLDALDPYIASTRHALGVAHTMASVIGGEPLGLLNNAIADYHTRERLVRTASRALRAHPPPGPGTAEEQ' A
#
# COMPACT_ATOMS: atom_id res chain seq x y z
N MET A 1 -1.80 23.21 -2.96
CA MET A 1 -2.37 21.87 -3.10
C MET A 1 -3.69 21.81 -2.37
N SER A 2 -4.75 21.35 -3.05
CA SER A 2 -6.01 21.03 -2.37
C SER A 2 -5.91 19.69 -1.64
N ARG A 3 -6.87 19.40 -0.75
CA ARG A 3 -6.98 18.09 -0.11
C ARG A 3 -7.11 16.97 -1.14
N ASP A 4 -7.92 17.19 -2.17
CA ASP A 4 -8.21 16.18 -3.18
C ASP A 4 -6.99 15.91 -4.06
N GLU A 5 -6.26 16.96 -4.45
CA GLU A 5 -4.99 16.85 -5.17
C GLU A 5 -3.93 16.10 -4.34
N THR A 6 -3.92 16.30 -3.01
CA THR A 6 -3.03 15.57 -2.10
C THR A 6 -3.40 14.09 -2.05
N VAL A 7 -4.69 13.77 -2.00
CA VAL A 7 -5.18 12.39 -2.00
C VAL A 7 -4.83 11.69 -3.31
N GLU A 8 -5.01 12.33 -4.46
CA GLU A 8 -4.64 11.75 -5.77
C GLU A 8 -3.15 11.42 -5.85
N VAL A 9 -2.27 12.38 -5.49
CA VAL A 9 -0.83 12.14 -5.48
C VAL A 9 -0.45 10.97 -4.58
N LEU A 10 -1.06 10.88 -3.39
CA LEU A 10 -0.81 9.76 -2.48
C LEU A 10 -1.29 8.43 -3.07
N LEU A 11 -2.48 8.40 -3.67
CA LEU A 11 -3.04 7.19 -4.29
C LEU A 11 -2.17 6.71 -5.45
N ASP A 12 -1.62 7.61 -6.25
CA ASP A 12 -0.74 7.29 -7.37
C ASP A 12 0.63 6.79 -6.92
N ALA A 13 1.11 7.25 -5.76
CA ALA A 13 2.34 6.77 -5.16
C ALA A 13 2.22 5.37 -4.52
N LEU A 14 1.00 4.86 -4.24
CA LEU A 14 0.81 3.59 -3.55
C LEU A 14 1.31 2.38 -4.35
N ASP A 15 1.01 2.30 -5.64
CA ASP A 15 1.41 1.18 -6.48
C ASP A 15 2.95 1.03 -6.58
N PRO A 16 3.73 2.08 -6.90
CA PRO A 16 5.19 1.98 -6.90
C PRO A 16 5.76 1.70 -5.51
N TYR A 17 5.18 2.27 -4.44
CA TYR A 17 5.60 1.97 -3.07
C TYR A 17 5.41 0.49 -2.70
N ILE A 18 4.26 -0.08 -3.04
CA ILE A 18 3.96 -1.50 -2.83
C ILE A 18 4.92 -2.38 -3.64
N ALA A 19 5.18 -2.04 -4.92
CA ALA A 19 6.12 -2.78 -5.76
C ALA A 19 7.54 -2.76 -5.18
N SER A 20 8.01 -1.59 -4.73
CA SER A 20 9.32 -1.44 -4.09
C SER A 20 9.43 -2.28 -2.81
N THR A 21 8.38 -2.27 -1.98
CA THR A 21 8.38 -3.04 -0.73
C THR A 21 8.41 -4.55 -1.00
N ARG A 22 7.64 -5.02 -1.97
CA ARG A 22 7.67 -6.44 -2.41
C ARG A 22 9.05 -6.85 -2.89
N HIS A 23 9.71 -5.99 -3.66
CA HIS A 23 11.07 -6.27 -4.15
C HIS A 23 12.06 -6.40 -2.97
N ALA A 24 12.03 -5.47 -2.03
CA ALA A 24 12.89 -5.51 -0.84
C ALA A 24 12.67 -6.78 0.00
N LEU A 25 11.41 -7.19 0.21
CA LEU A 25 11.07 -8.43 0.90
C LEU A 25 11.58 -9.67 0.14
N GLY A 26 11.50 -9.67 -1.19
CA GLY A 26 12.06 -10.74 -2.02
C GLY A 26 13.58 -10.87 -1.87
N VAL A 27 14.30 -9.75 -1.91
CA VAL A 27 15.76 -9.71 -1.69
C VAL A 27 16.11 -10.24 -0.29
N ALA A 28 15.41 -9.75 0.74
CA ALA A 28 15.59 -10.22 2.11
C ALA A 28 15.33 -11.73 2.22
N HIS A 29 14.31 -12.25 1.52
CA HIS A 29 13.97 -13.67 1.55
C HIS A 29 15.06 -14.52 0.91
N THR A 30 15.61 -14.09 -0.23
CA THR A 30 16.77 -14.75 -0.84
C THR A 30 17.95 -14.80 0.12
N MET A 31 18.28 -13.69 0.78
CA MET A 31 19.38 -13.63 1.76
C MET A 31 19.12 -14.55 2.97
N ALA A 32 17.91 -14.50 3.52
CA ALA A 32 17.52 -15.32 4.67
C ALA A 32 17.47 -16.82 4.34
N SER A 33 17.12 -17.17 3.09
CA SER A 33 17.10 -18.58 2.63
C SER A 33 18.50 -19.20 2.60
N VAL A 34 19.54 -18.40 2.36
CA VAL A 34 20.94 -18.86 2.42
C VAL A 34 21.36 -19.17 3.86
N ILE A 35 20.91 -18.36 4.82
CA ILE A 35 21.22 -18.53 6.25
C ILE A 35 20.36 -19.66 6.87
N GLY A 36 19.09 -19.75 6.48
CA GLY A 36 18.11 -20.67 7.03
C GLY A 36 17.69 -20.33 8.47
N GLY A 37 16.97 -21.27 9.11
CA GLY A 37 16.63 -21.21 10.53
C GLY A 37 15.64 -20.11 10.92
N GLU A 38 15.81 -19.57 12.13
CA GLU A 38 14.91 -18.57 12.72
C GLU A 38 14.78 -17.28 11.89
N PRO A 39 15.84 -16.67 11.32
CA PRO A 39 15.71 -15.49 10.47
C PRO A 39 14.76 -15.68 9.27
N LEU A 40 14.79 -16.86 8.65
CA LEU A 40 13.89 -17.19 7.55
C LEU A 40 12.44 -17.33 8.04
N GLY A 41 12.23 -17.95 9.20
CA GLY A 41 10.92 -18.07 9.82
C GLY A 41 10.32 -16.70 10.18
N LEU A 42 11.10 -15.82 10.81
CA LEU A 42 10.69 -14.46 11.16
C LEU A 42 10.34 -13.64 9.91
N LEU A 43 11.14 -13.77 8.85
CA LEU A 43 10.89 -13.07 7.59
C LEU A 43 9.63 -13.59 6.88
N ASN A 44 9.38 -14.89 6.90
CA ASN A 44 8.14 -15.47 6.34
C ASN A 44 6.90 -14.93 7.05
N ASN A 45 6.97 -14.78 8.38
CA ASN A 45 5.89 -14.15 9.15
C ASN A 45 5.70 -12.68 8.76
N ALA A 46 6.79 -11.92 8.59
CA ALA A 46 6.73 -10.53 8.15
C ALA A 46 6.13 -10.39 6.73
N ILE A 47 6.47 -11.30 5.81
CA ILE A 47 5.89 -11.34 4.45
C ILE A 47 4.39 -11.63 4.50
N ALA A 48 3.96 -12.59 5.32
CA ALA A 48 2.55 -12.92 5.48
C ALA A 48 1.73 -11.74 6.05
N ASP A 49 2.26 -11.06 7.07
CA ASP A 49 1.66 -9.84 7.62
C ASP A 49 1.60 -8.72 6.56
N TYR A 50 2.69 -8.51 5.82
CA TYR A 50 2.74 -7.53 4.73
C TYR A 50 1.65 -7.79 3.68
N HIS A 51 1.44 -9.03 3.24
CA HIS A 51 0.40 -9.35 2.25
C HIS A 51 -1.02 -8.99 2.72
N THR A 52 -1.30 -9.15 4.01
CA THR A 52 -2.58 -8.77 4.60
C THR A 52 -2.77 -7.25 4.53
N ARG A 53 -1.74 -6.50 4.94
CA ARG A 53 -1.76 -5.03 4.90
C ARG A 53 -1.84 -4.49 3.47
N GLU A 54 -1.09 -5.08 2.56
CA GLU A 54 -1.10 -4.72 1.15
C GLU A 54 -2.50 -4.86 0.54
N ARG A 55 -3.19 -5.98 0.81
CA ARG A 55 -4.56 -6.21 0.35
C ARG A 55 -5.52 -5.14 0.87
N LEU A 56 -5.40 -4.77 2.15
CA LEU A 56 -6.22 -3.72 2.76
C LEU A 56 -5.99 -2.37 2.07
N VAL A 57 -4.72 -1.98 1.87
CA VAL A 57 -4.36 -0.72 1.21
C VAL A 57 -4.88 -0.67 -0.22
N ARG A 58 -4.72 -1.75 -1.00
CA ARG A 58 -5.25 -1.82 -2.37
C ARG A 58 -6.78 -1.71 -2.42
N THR A 59 -7.46 -2.35 -1.48
CA THR A 59 -8.92 -2.29 -1.38
C THR A 59 -9.39 -0.88 -1.03
N ALA A 60 -8.76 -0.24 -0.05
CA ALA A 60 -9.07 1.13 0.34
C ALA A 60 -8.78 2.13 -0.79
N SER A 61 -7.62 2.01 -1.45
CA SER A 61 -7.24 2.84 -2.60
C SER A 61 -8.27 2.74 -3.73
N ARG A 62 -8.69 1.50 -4.07
CA ARG A 62 -9.74 1.28 -5.08
C ARG A 62 -11.07 1.92 -4.68
N ALA A 63 -11.46 1.80 -3.41
CA ALA A 63 -12.69 2.40 -2.91
C ALA A 63 -12.67 3.93 -2.98
N LEU A 64 -11.54 4.55 -2.61
CA LEU A 64 -11.32 5.99 -2.68
C LEU A 64 -11.33 6.51 -4.13
N ARG A 65 -10.73 5.77 -5.07
CA ARG A 65 -10.77 6.12 -6.50
C ARG A 65 -12.18 5.97 -7.10
N ALA A 66 -12.97 5.00 -6.62
CA ALA A 66 -14.34 4.79 -7.09
C ALA A 66 -15.35 5.79 -6.51
N HIS A 67 -15.08 6.33 -5.32
CA HIS A 67 -15.91 7.30 -4.62
C HIS A 67 -15.05 8.48 -4.16
N PRO A 68 -14.68 9.40 -5.08
CA PRO A 68 -13.94 10.59 -4.70
C PRO A 68 -14.75 11.38 -3.65
N PRO A 69 -14.08 11.97 -2.64
CA PRO A 69 -14.77 12.73 -1.61
C PRO A 69 -15.61 13.86 -2.25
N PRO A 70 -16.78 14.22 -1.68
CA PRO A 70 -17.55 15.34 -2.18
C PRO A 70 -16.70 16.60 -2.11
N GLY A 71 -16.48 17.23 -3.26
CA GLY A 71 -15.72 18.48 -3.37
C GLY A 71 -16.43 19.62 -2.61
N PRO A 72 -15.72 20.70 -2.28
CA PRO A 72 -16.26 21.85 -1.56
C PRO A 72 -17.17 22.77 -2.42
N GLY A 73 -18.08 22.20 -3.22
CA GLY A 73 -18.79 22.94 -4.29
C GLY A 73 -20.23 22.52 -4.58
N THR A 74 -20.97 21.96 -3.63
CA THR A 74 -22.41 21.64 -3.82
C THR A 74 -23.27 22.02 -2.61
N ALA A 75 -23.03 23.19 -2.03
CA ALA A 75 -23.87 23.76 -0.97
C ALA A 75 -24.47 25.14 -1.30
N GLU A 76 -24.59 25.46 -2.59
CA GLU A 76 -25.38 26.60 -3.08
C GLU A 76 -26.22 26.16 -4.27
N GLU A 77 -27.38 25.54 -4.01
CA GLU A 77 -28.61 25.69 -4.79
C GLU A 77 -29.71 24.86 -4.11
N GLN A 78 -30.46 25.51 -3.20
CA GLN A 78 -31.92 25.49 -3.10
C GLN A 78 -32.40 26.30 -1.88
#